data_AF-A0A8T1HDP6-F1
#
_entry.id   AF-A0A8T1HDP6-F1
#
_cell.length_a   1.000
_cell.length_b   1.000
_cell.length_c   1.000
_cell.angle_alpha   90.00
_cell.angle_beta   90.00
_cell.angle_gamma   90.00
#
_symmetry.space_group_name_H-M   'P 1'
#
loop_
_entity.id
_entity.type
_entity.pdbx_description
1 polymer ?
#
loop_
_entity_poly.entity_id
_entity_poly.type
_entity_poly.pdbx_seq_one_letter_code
_entity_poly.pdbx_strand_id
1 'polypeptide(L)' 'LVEAFQFTDEHGEVCPAGWKKGKKTIKPTVDASKEYFEAAN' A
#
# COMPACT_ATOMS: atom_id res chain seq x y z
N LEU A 1 12.98 -3.27 0.67
CA LEU A 1 12.89 -1.94 1.33
C LEU A 1 13.04 -0.82 0.31
N VAL A 2 14.15 -0.75 -0.43
CA VAL A 2 14.35 0.26 -1.50
C VAL A 2 13.20 0.30 -2.52
N GLU A 3 12.70 -0.86 -2.96
CA GLU A 3 11.58 -0.92 -3.91
C GLU A 3 10.24 -0.41 -3.35
N ALA A 4 10.01 -0.56 -2.04
CA ALA A 4 8.81 -0.03 -1.40
C ALA A 4 8.85 1.49 -1.37
N PHE A 5 10.01 2.07 -1.03
CA PHE A 5 10.22 3.50 -1.06
C PHE A 5 10.05 4.10 -2.46
N GLN A 6 10.62 3.47 -3.49
CA GLN A 6 10.43 3.91 -4.88
C GLN A 6 8.96 3.84 -5.31
N PHE A 7 8.27 2.75 -4.97
CA PHE A 7 6.84 2.61 -5.29
C PHE A 7 5.97 3.66 -4.59
N THR A 8 6.23 3.91 -3.30
CA THR A 8 5.50 4.93 -2.54
C THR A 8 5.74 6.34 -3.07
N ASP A 9 6.95 6.63 -3.58
CA ASP A 9 7.33 7.93 -4.13
C ASP A 9 6.70 8.16 -5.52
N GLU A 10 6.71 7.14 -6.39
CA GLU A 10 6.13 7.24 -7.73
C GLU A 10 4.59 7.16 -7.75
N HIS A 11 3.98 6.33 -6.91
CA HIS A 11 2.53 6.11 -6.91
C HIS A 11 1.79 6.92 -5.83
N GLY A 12 2.50 7.45 -4.83
CA GLY A 12 1.87 8.09 -3.67
C GLY A 12 1.05 7.13 -2.80
N GLU A 13 1.21 5.82 -2.99
CA GLU A 13 0.53 4.77 -2.23
C GLU A 13 1.43 4.26 -1.11
N VAL A 14 0.88 3.89 0.04
CA VAL A 14 1.66 3.39 1.17
C VAL A 14 1.77 1.87 1.16
N CYS A 15 2.99 1.37 1.41
CA CYS A 15 3.26 -0.05 1.47
C CYS A 15 2.95 -0.61 2.87
N PRO A 16 2.05 -1.61 3.01
CA PRO A 16 1.78 -2.27 4.28
C PRO A 16 2.99 -3.06 4.82
N ALA A 17 2.95 -3.45 6.09
CA ALA A 17 4.02 -4.23 6.73
C ALA A 17 4.28 -5.55 5.96
N GLY A 18 5.54 -5.79 5.56
CA GLY A 18 5.93 -6.97 4.80
C GLY A 18 5.55 -6.93 3.31
N TRP A 19 5.19 -5.76 2.77
CA TRP A 19 4.90 -5.59 1.36
C TRP A 19 6.07 -6.00 0.46
N LYS A 20 5.73 -6.68 -0.65
CA LYS A 20 6.63 -7.09 -1.73
C LYS A 20 6.02 -6.66 -3.06
N LYS A 21 6.86 -6.42 -4.06
CA LYS A 21 6.44 -6.06 -5.42
C LYS A 21 5.36 -7.02 -5.94
N GLY A 22 4.20 -6.49 -6.31
CA GLY A 22 3.02 -7.26 -6.75
C GLY A 22 1.97 -7.53 -5.67
N LYS A 23 2.21 -7.18 -4.39
CA LYS A 23 1.18 -7.17 -3.35
C LYS A 23 0.36 -5.88 -3.38
N LYS A 24 -0.87 -5.97 -2.87
CA LYS A 24 -1.74 -4.80 -2.68
C LYS A 24 -1.05 -3.74 -1.83
N THR A 25 -1.07 -2.51 -2.31
CA THR A 25 -0.71 -1.29 -1.59
C THR A 25 -1.95 -0.67 -0.97
N ILE A 26 -1.74 0.24 -0.02
CA ILE A 26 -2.81 0.99 0.62
C ILE A 26 -2.79 2.38 0.01
N LYS A 27 -3.92 2.83 -0.55
CA LYS A 27 -4.06 4.24 -0.95
C LYS A 27 -4.23 5.10 0.30
N PRO A 28 -3.61 6.29 0.38
CA PRO A 28 -3.67 7.16 1.56
C PRO A 28 -5.01 7.88 1.75
N THR A 29 -6.07 7.47 1.04
CA THR A 29 -7.43 8.01 1.20
C THR A 29 -8.24 7.16 2.18
N VAL A 30 -9.10 7.80 2.97
CA VAL A 30 -9.89 7.13 4.01
C VAL A 30 -10.75 6.01 3.41
N ASP A 31 -11.45 6.27 2.30
CA ASP A 31 -12.28 5.27 1.63
C ASP A 31 -11.48 4.06 1.13
N ALA A 32 -10.38 4.29 0.41
CA ALA A 32 -9.60 3.19 -0.16
C ALA A 32 -8.79 2.43 0.90
N SER A 33 -8.41 3.10 2.00
CA SER A 33 -7.79 2.43 3.15
C SER A 33 -8.75 1.44 3.81
N LYS A 34 -10.04 1.81 3.93
CA LYS A 34 -11.08 0.90 4.46
C LYS A 34 -11.23 -0.34 3.59
N GLU A 35 -11.27 -0.21 2.27
CA GLU A 35 -11.34 -1.36 1.35
C GLU A 35 -10.17 -2.32 1.56
N TYR A 36 -8.96 -1.80 1.80
CA TYR A 36 -7.80 -2.64 2.11
C TYR A 36 -7.96 -3.34 3.46
N PHE A 37 -8.37 -2.62 4.50
CA PHE A 37 -8.52 -3.18 5.86
C PHE A 37 -9.70 -4.15 5.97
N GLU A 38 -10.78 -3.95 5.21
CA GLU A 38 -11.88 -4.92 5.12
C GLU A 38 -11.46 -6.20 4.40
N ALA A 39 -10.69 -6.08 3.31
CA ALA A 39 -10.19 -7.25 2.58
C ALA A 39 -9.04 -7.99 3.30
N ALA A 40 -8.45 -7.38 4.34
CA ALA A 40 -7.35 -7.94 5.12
C ALA A 40 -7.79 -8.54 6.47
N ASN A 41 -9.08 -8.43 6.83
CA ASN A 41 -9.69 -9.11 7.98
C ASN A 41 -10.16 -10.53 7.64
#